data_AF-A0A349YH52-F1
#
_entry.id   AF-A0A349YH52-F1
#
_cell.length_a   1.000
_cell.length_b   1.000
_cell.length_c   1.000
_cell.angle_alpha   90.00
_cell.angle_beta   90.00
_cell.angle_gamma   90.00
#
_symmetry.space_group_name_H-M   'P 1'
#
loop_
_entity.id
_entity.type
_entity.pdbx_description
1 polymer ?
#
loop_
_entity_poly.entity_id
_entity_poly.type
_entity_poly.pdbx_seq_one_letter_code
_entity_poly.pdbx_strand_id
1 'polypeptide(L)'
;MKVIEKAKTPEGIDIQLEDWTENYPNHYDIAAYPTAKRDGKYFIHLGERFRLQISTNKYQRYMAQTLFRDFECLKSGEKKLEDLAEHYYNGDNDKWYMGLLDERPEDC
;
A
#
# COMPACT_ATOMS: atom_id res chain seq x y z
N MET A 1 -1.48 14.52 9.61
CA MET A 1 -1.81 13.75 8.38
C MET A 1 -2.93 14.45 7.66
N LYS A 2 -2.76 14.69 6.37
CA LYS A 2 -3.78 15.29 5.50
C LYS A 2 -3.98 14.43 4.27
N VAL A 3 -5.23 14.10 3.94
CA VAL A 3 -5.55 13.44 2.66
C VAL A 3 -5.51 14.49 1.54
N ILE A 4 -4.65 14.26 0.55
CA ILE A 4 -4.53 15.10 -0.65
C ILE A 4 -5.62 14.71 -1.66
N GLU A 5 -5.73 13.42 -1.96
CA GLU A 5 -6.66 12.89 -2.96
C GLU A 5 -7.21 11.53 -2.52
N LYS A 6 -8.47 11.25 -2.88
CA LYS A 6 -9.09 9.94 -2.77
C LYS A 6 -9.50 9.48 -4.16
N ALA A 7 -9.24 8.24 -4.48
CA ALA A 7 -9.65 7.65 -5.75
C ALA A 7 -10.05 6.18 -5.56
N LYS A 8 -10.47 5.56 -6.66
CA LYS A 8 -10.65 4.11 -6.75
C LYS A 8 -9.83 3.59 -7.91
N THR A 9 -9.24 2.41 -7.75
CA THR A 9 -8.66 1.67 -8.87
C THR A 9 -9.80 1.15 -9.78
N PRO A 10 -9.50 0.73 -11.02
CA PRO A 10 -10.50 0.08 -11.88
C PRO A 10 -11.10 -1.20 -11.30
N GLU A 11 -10.39 -1.86 -10.39
CA GLU A 11 -10.86 -3.04 -9.65
C GLU A 11 -11.76 -2.65 -8.44
N GLY A 12 -12.02 -1.36 -8.23
CA GLY A 12 -12.91 -0.85 -7.19
C GLY A 12 -12.25 -0.65 -5.83
N ILE A 13 -10.94 -0.82 -5.73
CA ILE A 13 -10.19 -0.67 -4.48
C ILE A 13 -10.04 0.81 -4.15
N ASP A 14 -10.45 1.21 -2.94
CA ASP A 14 -10.24 2.58 -2.47
C ASP A 14 -8.74 2.84 -2.25
N ILE A 15 -8.25 3.97 -2.74
CA ILE A 15 -6.90 4.46 -2.53
C ILE A 15 -6.93 5.93 -2.08
N GLN A 16 -5.96 6.32 -1.25
CA GLN A 16 -5.78 7.68 -0.78
C GLN A 16 -4.33 8.09 -0.91
N LEU A 17 -4.10 9.32 -1.37
CA LEU A 17 -2.80 9.95 -1.31
C LEU A 17 -2.74 10.82 -0.05
N GLU A 18 -1.82 10.51 0.86
CA GLU A 18 -1.72 11.13 2.18
C GLU A 18 -0.40 11.92 2.32
N ASP A 19 -0.52 13.13 2.87
CA ASP A 19 0.57 14.00 3.28
C ASP A 19 0.84 13.83 4.78
N TRP A 20 2.07 13.45 5.10
CA TRP A 20 2.55 13.26 6.46
C TRP A 20 3.67 14.25 6.83
N THR A 21 3.94 15.24 5.98
CA THR A 21 5.07 16.18 6.12
C THR A 21 5.06 17.01 7.39
N GLU A 22 3.88 17.24 7.98
CA GLU A 22 3.70 17.89 9.28
C GLU A 22 4.45 17.16 10.41
N ASN A 23 4.48 15.82 10.38
CA ASN A 23 5.12 14.99 11.39
C ASN A 23 6.47 14.42 10.91
N TYR A 24 6.60 14.19 9.60
CA TYR A 24 7.72 13.49 8.99
C TYR A 24 8.14 14.18 7.69
N PRO A 25 9.24 14.96 7.68
CA PRO A 25 9.65 15.72 6.50
C PRO A 25 9.77 14.86 5.24
N ASN A 26 9.15 15.32 4.14
CA ASN A 26 9.11 14.63 2.84
C ASN A 26 8.47 13.23 2.86
N HIS A 27 7.61 12.94 3.84
CA HIS A 27 6.89 11.68 3.93
C HIS A 27 5.49 11.78 3.31
N TYR A 28 5.23 10.91 2.35
CA TYR A 28 3.91 10.74 1.72
C TYR A 28 3.59 9.26 1.64
N ASP A 29 2.30 8.95 1.67
CA ASP A 29 1.77 7.58 1.62
C ASP A 29 0.71 7.43 0.53
N ILE A 30 0.69 6.26 -0.10
CA ILE A 30 -0.51 5.70 -0.70
C ILE A 30 -1.12 4.74 0.32
N ALA A 31 -2.31 5.06 0.82
CA ALA A 31 -3.11 4.14 1.62
C ALA A 31 -4.14 3.46 0.72
N ALA A 32 -3.99 2.16 0.50
CA ALA A 32 -4.93 1.34 -0.24
C ALA A 32 -5.76 0.48 0.72
N TYR A 33 -6.98 0.13 0.30
CA TYR A 33 -7.89 -0.66 1.13
C TYR A 33 -8.40 -1.93 0.42
N PRO A 34 -7.50 -2.83 0.00
CA PRO A 34 -7.87 -4.09 -0.64
C PRO A 34 -8.54 -5.04 0.36
N THR A 35 -9.15 -6.08 -0.18
CA THR A 35 -9.68 -7.21 0.60
C THR A 35 -8.57 -8.24 0.82
N ALA A 36 -8.35 -8.67 2.06
CA ALA A 36 -7.34 -9.65 2.39
C ALA A 36 -7.67 -11.01 1.74
N LYS A 37 -6.67 -11.62 1.11
CA LYS A 37 -6.74 -12.94 0.48
C LYS A 37 -6.25 -14.06 1.40
N ARG A 38 -5.66 -13.73 2.55
CA ARG A 38 -5.22 -14.67 3.58
C ARG A 38 -5.44 -14.08 4.98
N ASP A 39 -5.61 -14.96 5.96
CA ASP A 39 -5.64 -14.57 7.37
C ASP A 39 -4.25 -14.16 7.86
N GLY A 40 -4.21 -13.03 8.56
CA GLY A 40 -3.09 -12.63 9.38
C GLY A 40 -3.11 -13.27 10.76
N LYS A 41 -2.11 -12.93 11.58
CA LYS A 41 -2.00 -13.50 12.93
C LYS A 41 -3.06 -13.01 13.90
N TYR A 42 -3.41 -11.73 13.80
CA TYR A 42 -4.15 -11.04 14.84
C TYR A 42 -5.33 -10.22 14.32
N PHE A 43 -5.10 -9.25 13.43
CA PHE A 43 -6.08 -8.19 13.12
C PHE A 43 -6.58 -8.15 11.68
N ILE A 44 -6.02 -8.98 10.80
CA ILE A 44 -6.38 -9.00 9.38
C ILE A 44 -6.95 -10.38 9.11
N HIS A 45 -8.21 -10.43 8.68
CA HIS A 45 -8.92 -11.68 8.42
C HIS A 45 -9.26 -11.80 6.94
N LEU A 46 -9.28 -13.04 6.45
CA LEU A 46 -9.66 -13.36 5.08
C LEU A 46 -11.01 -12.74 4.73
N GLY A 47 -11.07 -12.03 3.60
CA GLY A 47 -12.31 -11.39 3.13
C GLY A 47 -12.60 -10.02 3.75
N GLU A 48 -11.78 -9.55 4.71
CA GLU A 48 -11.93 -8.21 5.28
C GLU A 48 -11.05 -7.19 4.56
N ARG A 49 -11.51 -5.93 4.58
CA ARG A 49 -10.70 -4.81 4.11
C ARG A 49 -9.65 -4.48 5.14
N PHE A 50 -8.41 -4.32 4.70
CA PHE A 50 -7.31 -3.86 5.54
C PHE A 50 -6.61 -2.66 4.91
N ARG A 51 -5.87 -1.89 5.71
CA ARG A 51 -5.06 -0.77 5.20
C ARG A 51 -3.70 -1.30 4.76
N LEU A 52 -3.46 -1.26 3.45
CA LEU A 52 -2.15 -1.47 2.85
C LEU A 52 -1.46 -0.11 2.71
N GLN A 53 -0.26 0.03 3.28
CA GLN A 53 0.50 1.27 3.26
C GLN A 53 1.70 1.14 2.31
N ILE A 54 1.85 2.12 1.43
CA ILE A 54 3.03 2.29 0.56
C ILE A 54 3.58 3.68 0.81
N SER A 55 4.75 3.78 1.41
CA SER A 55 5.34 5.05 1.85
C SER A 55 6.56 5.42 1.04
N THR A 56 6.81 6.72 0.93
CA THR A 56 8.13 7.20 0.48
C THR A 56 9.24 6.55 1.32
N ASN A 57 10.27 6.04 0.65
CA ASN A 57 11.42 5.40 1.28
C ASN A 57 12.72 5.84 0.59
N LYS A 58 13.49 6.69 1.27
CA LYS A 58 14.77 7.22 0.77
C LYS A 58 15.81 6.12 0.51
N TYR A 59 15.79 5.03 1.27
CA TYR A 59 16.77 3.94 1.15
C TYR A 59 16.52 3.10 -0.09
N GLN A 60 15.27 2.99 -0.53
CA GLN A 60 14.87 2.36 -1.78
C GLN A 60 14.77 3.34 -2.96
N ARG A 61 15.15 4.62 -2.77
CA ARG A 61 14.97 5.71 -3.74
C ARG A 61 13.51 5.88 -4.19
N TYR A 62 12.55 5.48 -3.36
CA TYR A 62 11.12 5.63 -3.60
C TYR A 62 10.67 6.99 -3.06
N MET A 63 10.83 8.02 -3.88
CA MET A 63 10.59 9.43 -3.49
C MET A 63 9.17 9.87 -3.86
N ALA A 64 8.75 11.03 -3.34
CA ALA A 64 7.40 11.59 -3.55
C ALA A 64 6.96 11.62 -5.02
N GLN A 65 7.85 11.99 -5.95
CA GLN A 65 7.53 12.02 -7.39
C GLN A 65 7.16 10.62 -7.93
N THR A 66 7.90 9.58 -7.54
CA THR A 66 7.62 8.20 -7.95
C THR A 66 6.32 7.71 -7.33
N LEU A 67 6.11 7.99 -6.04
CA LEU A 67 4.89 7.64 -5.32
C LEU A 67 3.66 8.32 -5.95
N PHE A 68 3.73 9.61 -6.26
CA PHE A 68 2.62 10.33 -6.90
C PHE A 68 2.31 9.78 -8.30
N ARG A 69 3.35 9.43 -9.07
CA ARG A 69 3.16 8.78 -10.36
C ARG A 69 2.50 7.41 -10.21
N ASP A 70 2.93 6.61 -9.24
CA ASP A 70 2.34 5.29 -9.00
C ASP A 70 0.88 5.40 -8.55
N PHE A 71 0.53 6.41 -7.75
CA PHE A 71 -0.87 6.71 -7.40
C PHE A 71 -1.73 6.96 -8.66
N GLU A 72 -1.24 7.77 -9.61
CA GLU A 72 -1.92 8.00 -10.88
C GLU A 72 -2.03 6.72 -11.72
N CYS A 73 -0.97 5.91 -11.79
CA CYS A 73 -0.99 4.63 -12.50
C CYS A 73 -1.96 3.61 -11.86
N LEU A 74 -2.09 3.59 -10.52
CA LEU A 74 -3.09 2.78 -9.82
C LEU A 74 -4.51 3.25 -10.14
N LYS A 75 -4.71 4.57 -10.18
CA LYS A 75 -6.00 5.20 -10.51
C LYS A 75 -6.42 4.90 -11.95
N SER A 76 -5.49 4.91 -12.90
CA SER A 76 -5.76 4.60 -14.31
C SER A 76 -5.82 3.09 -14.62
N GLY A 77 -5.24 2.26 -13.76
CA GLY A 77 -5.10 0.82 -13.98
C GLY A 77 -3.87 0.41 -14.79
N GLU A 78 -2.97 1.34 -15.09
CA GLU A 78 -1.65 1.03 -15.69
C GLU A 78 -0.79 0.18 -14.75
N LYS A 79 -1.01 0.31 -13.43
CA LYS A 79 -0.42 -0.55 -12.41
C LYS A 79 -1.49 -1.13 -11.51
N LYS A 80 -1.21 -2.30 -10.96
CA LYS A 80 -1.95 -2.94 -9.87
C LYS A 80 -1.22 -2.75 -8.55
N LEU A 81 -1.89 -3.01 -7.43
CA LEU A 81 -1.26 -2.96 -6.11
C LEU A 81 -0.12 -3.98 -6.01
N GLU A 82 -0.30 -5.15 -6.63
CA GLU A 82 0.70 -6.22 -6.68
C GLU A 82 2.02 -5.77 -7.34
N ASP A 83 1.97 -4.86 -8.33
CA ASP A 83 3.17 -4.31 -8.99
C ASP A 83 4.02 -3.44 -8.06
N LEU A 84 3.47 -3.01 -6.92
CA LEU A 84 4.13 -2.19 -5.91
C LEU A 84 4.53 -3.01 -4.66
N ALA A 85 4.49 -4.34 -4.72
CA ALA A 85 4.76 -5.23 -3.60
C ALA A 85 6.13 -5.00 -2.92
N GLU A 86 7.13 -4.51 -3.63
CA GLU A 86 8.45 -4.17 -3.08
C GLU A 86 8.43 -2.95 -2.15
N HIS A 87 7.39 -2.12 -2.25
CA HIS A 87 7.23 -0.88 -1.48
C HIS A 87 6.17 -0.98 -0.37
N TYR A 88 5.63 -2.17 -0.12
CA TYR A 88 4.70 -2.39 0.99
C TYR A 88 5.40 -2.13 2.32
N TYR A 89 4.77 -1.33 3.17
CA TYR A 89 5.35 -0.89 4.43
C TYR A 89 5.64 -2.06 5.39
N ASN A 90 4.70 -3.01 5.51
CA ASN A 90 4.89 -4.21 6.34
C ASN A 90 5.53 -5.37 5.56
N GLY A 91 6.12 -5.08 4.39
CA GLY A 91 6.86 -6.03 3.57
C GLY A 91 6.10 -7.34 3.32
N ASP A 92 6.72 -8.45 3.74
CA ASP A 92 6.20 -9.79 3.46
C ASP A 92 4.87 -10.09 4.17
N ASN A 93 4.56 -9.43 5.29
CA ASN A 93 3.25 -9.55 5.92
C ASN A 93 2.15 -9.00 5.02
N ASP A 94 2.35 -7.82 4.44
CA ASP A 94 1.38 -7.23 3.50
C ASP A 94 1.27 -8.07 2.22
N LYS A 95 2.40 -8.61 1.73
CA LYS A 95 2.40 -9.54 0.59
C LYS A 95 1.63 -10.83 0.91
N TRP A 96 1.75 -11.35 2.13
CA TRP A 96 0.98 -12.50 2.61
C TRP A 96 -0.52 -12.19 2.61
N TYR A 97 -0.95 -11.05 3.15
CA TYR A 97 -2.36 -10.64 3.16
C TYR A 97 -2.90 -10.44 1.73
N MET A 98 -2.06 -9.96 0.81
CA MET A 98 -2.37 -9.82 -0.62
C MET A 98 -2.32 -11.15 -1.39
N GLY A 99 -1.95 -12.25 -0.73
CA GLY A 99 -1.87 -13.60 -1.30
C GLY A 99 -0.71 -13.81 -2.28
N LEU A 100 0.36 -13.02 -2.15
CA LEU A 100 1.53 -13.02 -3.06
C LEU A 100 2.66 -13.95 -2.62
N LEU A 101 2.56 -14.54 -1.43
CA LEU A 101 3.53 -15.49 -0.89
C LEU A 101 2.88 -16.86 -0.72
N ASP A 102 3.62 -17.92 -1.01
CA ASP A 102 3.16 -19.29 -0.81
C ASP A 102 3.21 -19.69 0.67
N GLU A 103 4.29 -19.30 1.35
CA GLU A 103 4.55 -19.58 2.76
C GLU A 103 4.35 -18.35 3.62
N ARG A 104 3.89 -18.57 4.85
CA ARG A 104 3.62 -17.50 5.80
C ARG A 104 4.96 -16.96 6.32
N PRO A 105 5.22 -15.64 6.24
CA PRO A 105 6.43 -15.08 6.83
C PRO A 105 6.45 -15.34 8.34
N GLU A 106 7.61 -15.75 8.84
CA GLU A 106 7.84 -15.81 10.29
C GLU A 106 7.94 -14.37 10.80
N ASP A 107 7.15 -14.02 11.81
CA ASP A 107 7.29 -12.73 12.49
C ASP A 107 8.68 -12.72 13.19
N CYS A 108 9.66 -12.02 12.62
CA CYS A 108 10.97 -11.80 13.25
C CYS A 108 10.87 -10.90 14.48
#